data_AF-A0A845Y365-F1
#
_entry.id   AF-A0A845Y365-F1
#
_cell.length_a   1.000
_cell.length_b   1.000
_cell.length_c   1.000
_cell.angle_alpha   90.00
_cell.angle_beta   90.00
_cell.angle_gamma   90.00
#
_symmetry.space_group_name_H-M   'P 1'
#
loop_
_entity.id
_entity.type
_entity.pdbx_description
1 polymer ?
#
loop_
_entity_poly.entity_id
_entity_poly.type
_entity_poly.pdbx_seq_one_letter_code
_entity_poly.pdbx_strand_id
1 'polypeptide(L)'
;MDIDTARDCLKKIVQDYDLNIASLSAATDIHHNSLYRFLKGEQDISLSRWLKLLQALPPKAREEYISVMFAIGDINRLSSEAKKSILFRMVSEIVDSSKV
;
A
#
# COMPACT_ATOMS: atom_id res chain seq x y z
N MET A 1 -9.07 3.39 -10.62
CA MET A 1 -7.62 3.33 -10.35
C MET A 1 -7.18 1.90 -10.62
N ASP A 2 -6.23 1.72 -11.53
CA ASP A 2 -5.62 0.40 -11.78
C ASP A 2 -4.52 0.11 -10.74
N ILE A 3 -4.20 -1.18 -10.61
CA ILE A 3 -3.20 -1.71 -9.69
C ILE A 3 -1.80 -1.14 -10.02
N ASP A 4 -1.52 -0.86 -11.28
CA ASP A 4 -0.22 -0.37 -11.75
C ASP A 4 0.05 1.06 -11.23
N THR A 5 -0.93 1.95 -11.27
CA THR A 5 -0.82 3.32 -10.74
C THR A 5 -0.54 3.32 -9.24
N ALA A 6 -1.22 2.46 -8.49
CA ALA A 6 -1.00 2.30 -7.05
C ALA A 6 0.42 1.78 -6.76
N ARG A 7 0.90 0.85 -7.58
CA ARG A 7 2.23 0.26 -7.46
C ARG A 7 3.33 1.27 -7.76
N ASP A 8 3.16 2.07 -8.79
CA ASP A 8 4.10 3.13 -9.18
C ASP A 8 4.19 4.23 -8.11
N CYS A 9 3.06 4.57 -7.46
CA CYS A 9 3.07 5.48 -6.31
C CYS A 9 3.89 4.91 -5.14
N LEU A 10 3.73 3.61 -4.83
CA LEU A 10 4.52 2.97 -3.77
C LEU A 10 6.01 2.99 -4.11
N LYS A 11 6.37 2.68 -5.36
CA LYS A 11 7.75 2.72 -5.85
C LYS A 11 8.36 4.10 -5.69
N LYS A 12 7.62 5.16 -6.06
CA LYS A 12 8.09 6.54 -5.89
C LYS A 12 8.34 6.88 -4.42
N ILE A 13 7.43 6.51 -3.52
CA ILE A 13 7.59 6.77 -2.09
C ILE A 13 8.78 6.04 -1.50
N VAL A 14 9.03 4.80 -1.93
CA VAL A 14 10.24 4.07 -1.55
C VAL A 14 11.50 4.82 -1.95
N GLN A 15 11.51 5.46 -3.12
CA GLN A 15 12.64 6.26 -3.61
C GLN A 15 12.77 7.60 -2.89
N ASP A 16 11.67 8.35 -2.75
CA ASP A 16 11.66 9.70 -2.16
C ASP A 16 12.06 9.70 -0.67
N TYR A 17 11.75 8.62 0.04
CA TYR A 17 12.09 8.44 1.46
C TYR A 17 13.35 7.59 1.69
N ASP A 18 14.08 7.23 0.63
CA ASP A 18 15.26 6.36 0.67
C ASP A 18 15.04 5.08 1.50
N LEU A 19 13.89 4.42 1.28
CA LEU A 19 13.49 3.26 2.07
C LEU A 19 14.28 2.03 1.65
N ASN A 20 14.92 1.40 2.62
CA ASN A 20 15.63 0.15 2.40
C ASN A 20 14.65 -1.01 2.13
N ILE A 21 14.69 -1.53 0.90
CA ILE A 21 13.89 -2.68 0.45
C ILE A 21 14.10 -3.91 1.33
N ALA A 22 15.31 -4.17 1.82
CA ALA A 22 15.57 -5.30 2.70
C ALA A 22 14.86 -5.14 4.06
N SER A 23 14.79 -3.91 4.59
CA SER A 23 14.05 -3.61 5.82
C SER A 23 12.54 -3.77 5.63
N LEU A 24 12.00 -3.30 4.50
CA LEU A 24 10.59 -3.48 4.16
C LEU A 24 10.24 -4.96 3.93
N SER A 25 11.13 -5.70 3.27
CA SER A 25 11.02 -7.15 3.06
C SER A 25 10.93 -7.90 4.39
N ALA A 26 11.82 -7.60 5.34
CA ALA A 26 11.81 -8.20 6.67
C ALA A 26 10.54 -7.88 7.47
N ALA A 27 10.04 -6.64 7.39
CA ALA A 27 8.83 -6.21 8.11
C ALA A 27 7.53 -6.84 7.57
N THR A 28 7.54 -7.36 6.35
CA THR A 28 6.33 -7.78 5.64
C THR A 28 6.26 -9.27 5.33
N ASP A 29 7.31 -10.01 5.65
CA ASP A 29 7.46 -11.43 5.28
C ASP A 29 7.34 -11.65 3.75
N ILE A 30 7.83 -10.68 2.99
CA ILE A 30 7.93 -10.74 1.53
C ILE A 30 9.41 -10.87 1.21
N HIS A 31 9.81 -11.93 0.53
CA HIS A 31 11.20 -12.07 0.10
C HIS A 31 11.66 -10.87 -0.75
N HIS A 32 12.88 -10.36 -0.51
CA HIS A 32 13.37 -9.13 -1.13
C HIS A 32 13.26 -9.11 -2.67
N ASN A 33 13.57 -10.22 -3.34
CA ASN A 33 13.42 -10.34 -4.79
C ASN A 33 11.95 -10.22 -5.24
N SER A 34 11.00 -10.77 -4.48
CA SER A 34 9.57 -10.66 -4.78
C SER A 34 9.07 -9.24 -4.60
N LEU A 35 9.53 -8.54 -3.56
CA LEU A 35 9.22 -7.12 -3.34
C LEU A 35 9.80 -6.25 -4.46
N TYR A 36 11.04 -6.53 -4.89
CA TYR A 36 11.67 -5.80 -5.99
C TYR A 36 10.94 -5.99 -7.33
N ARG A 37 10.57 -7.24 -7.67
CA ARG A 37 9.78 -7.55 -8.87
C ARG A 37 8.40 -6.94 -8.82
N PHE A 38 7.77 -6.94 -7.64
CA PHE A 38 6.53 -6.22 -7.41
C PHE A 38 6.71 -4.73 -7.73
N LEU A 39 7.65 -4.02 -7.12
CA LEU A 39 7.84 -2.58 -7.40
C LEU A 39 8.23 -2.26 -8.86
N LYS A 40 8.63 -3.25 -9.67
CA LYS A 40 8.85 -3.12 -11.12
C LYS A 40 7.64 -3.47 -11.99
N GLY A 41 6.57 -3.99 -11.40
CA GLY A 41 5.41 -4.51 -12.13
C GLY A 41 5.64 -5.86 -12.80
N GLU A 42 6.69 -6.58 -12.41
CA GLU A 42 7.04 -7.89 -12.97
C GLU A 42 6.32 -9.04 -12.26
N GLN A 43 5.74 -8.79 -11.09
CA GLN A 43 5.05 -9.78 -10.28
C GLN A 43 3.99 -9.12 -9.40
N ASP A 44 2.82 -9.75 -9.25
CA ASP A 44 1.83 -9.33 -8.27
C ASP A 44 2.02 -9.96 -6.89
N ILE A 45 1.57 -9.26 -5.86
CA ILE A 45 1.47 -9.77 -4.49
C ILE A 45 0.03 -9.76 -4.03
N SER A 46 -0.30 -10.59 -3.03
CA SER A 46 -1.62 -10.56 -2.43
C SER A 46 -1.90 -9.20 -1.78
N LEU A 47 -3.19 -8.82 -1.76
CA LEU A 47 -3.64 -7.60 -1.08
C LEU A 47 -3.19 -7.55 0.39
N SER A 48 -3.20 -8.69 1.08
CA SER A 48 -2.71 -8.80 2.46
C SER A 48 -1.23 -8.42 2.62
N ARG A 49 -0.37 -8.85 1.68
CA ARG A 49 1.06 -8.50 1.66
C ARG A 49 1.27 -7.03 1.32
N TRP A 50 0.47 -6.48 0.41
CA TRP A 50 0.48 -5.05 0.12
C TRP A 50 0.11 -4.21 1.34
N LEU A 51 -0.96 -4.56 2.05
CA LEU A 51 -1.35 -3.84 3.27
C LEU A 51 -0.26 -3.88 4.35
N LYS A 52 0.43 -5.01 4.50
CA LYS A 52 1.61 -5.10 5.37
C LYS A 52 2.74 -4.15 4.94
N LEU A 53 3.01 -4.01 3.64
CA LEU A 53 3.96 -3.01 3.13
C LEU A 53 3.57 -1.60 3.54
N LEU A 54 2.30 -1.23 3.39
CA LEU A 54 1.83 0.09 3.79
C LEU A 54 2.00 0.33 5.30
N GLN A 55 1.75 -0.70 6.12
CA GLN A 55 1.97 -0.65 7.57
C GLN A 55 3.46 -0.61 7.97
N ALA A 56 4.36 -1.09 7.12
CA ALA A 56 5.80 -1.02 7.35
C ALA A 56 6.40 0.35 6.95
N LEU A 57 5.68 1.15 6.15
CA LEU A 57 6.13 2.50 5.79
C LEU A 57 6.19 3.41 7.03
N PRO A 58 7.17 4.33 7.11
CA PRO A 58 7.17 5.41 8.08
C PRO A 58 5.85 6.22 8.02
N PRO A 59 5.39 6.82 9.14
CA PRO A 59 4.10 7.50 9.19
C PRO A 59 3.89 8.53 8.06
N LYS A 60 4.89 9.37 7.79
CA LYS A 60 4.84 10.38 6.72
C LYS A 60 4.70 9.77 5.32
N ALA A 61 5.52 8.77 5.01
CA ALA A 61 5.47 8.05 3.73
C ALA A 61 4.13 7.33 3.53
N ARG A 62 3.58 6.75 4.60
CA ARG A 62 2.27 6.09 4.57
C ARG A 62 1.14 7.09 4.30
N GLU A 63 1.15 8.22 4.99
CA GLU A 63 0.16 9.28 4.79
C GLU A 63 0.21 9.84 3.36
N GLU A 64 1.41 10.04 2.82
CA GLU A 64 1.59 10.48 1.44
C GLU A 64 1.06 9.45 0.43
N TYR A 65 1.39 8.17 0.61
CA TYR A 65 0.87 7.09 -0.23
C TYR A 65 -0.66 7.08 -0.23
N ILE A 66 -1.23 7.11 0.97
CA ILE A 66 -2.68 7.12 1.17
C ILE A 66 -3.31 8.37 0.54
N SER A 67 -2.69 9.54 0.69
CA SER A 67 -3.16 10.78 0.09
C SER A 67 -3.19 10.71 -1.43
N VAL A 68 -2.12 10.21 -2.08
CA VAL A 68 -2.06 10.03 -3.54
C VAL A 68 -3.10 9.01 -4.01
N MET A 69 -3.23 7.88 -3.33
CA MET A 69 -4.24 6.86 -3.63
C MET A 69 -5.68 7.42 -3.54
N PHE A 70 -5.94 8.29 -2.57
CA PHE A 70 -7.23 8.96 -2.42
C PHE A 70 -7.38 10.22 -3.28
N ALA A 71 -6.31 10.76 -3.83
CA ALA A 71 -6.35 11.92 -4.72
C ALA A 71 -6.65 11.57 -6.17
N ILE A 72 -6.36 10.33 -6.57
CA ILE A 72 -6.56 9.82 -7.93
C ILE A 72 -8.00 9.29 -8.14
N GLY A 73 -8.71 8.93 -7.07
CA GLY A 73 -10.17 8.87 -7.08
C GLY A 73 -10.73 10.22 -6.64
N ASP A 74 -11.97 10.56 -7.02
CA ASP A 74 -12.68 11.80 -6.63
C ASP A 74 -13.01 11.88 -5.10
N ILE A 75 -12.15 11.26 -4.27
CA ILE A 75 -12.22 11.09 -2.82
C ILE A 75 -11.49 12.23 -2.09
N ASN A 76 -10.78 13.10 -2.82
CA ASN A 76 -10.21 14.33 -2.26
C ASN A 76 -11.25 15.26 -1.61
N ARG A 77 -12.54 15.07 -1.89
CA ARG A 77 -13.66 15.77 -1.26
C ARG A 77 -14.12 15.14 0.06
N LEU A 78 -13.61 13.97 0.44
CA LEU A 78 -13.98 13.27 1.67
C LEU A 78 -13.13 13.71 2.86
N SER A 79 -13.76 13.82 4.02
CA SER A 79 -13.10 14.11 5.29
C SER A 79 -12.15 12.97 5.71
N SER A 80 -11.19 13.29 6.58
CA SER A 80 -10.24 12.31 7.13
C SER A 80 -10.94 11.11 7.80
N GLU A 81 -12.04 11.35 8.52
CA GLU A 81 -12.89 10.31 9.11
C GLU A 81 -13.53 9.40 8.06
N ALA A 82 -13.99 9.96 6.93
CA ALA A 82 -14.55 9.16 5.84
C ALA A 82 -13.47 8.31 5.14
N LYS A 83 -12.26 8.84 4.95
CA LYS A 83 -11.11 8.10 4.42
C LYS A 83 -10.71 6.94 5.35
N LYS A 84 -10.66 7.18 6.66
CA LYS A 84 -10.41 6.13 7.67
C LYS A 84 -11.51 5.07 7.67
N SER A 85 -12.78 5.47 7.61
CA SER A 85 -13.92 4.54 7.57
C SER A 85 -13.89 3.65 6.32
N ILE A 86 -13.53 4.19 5.15
CA ILE A 86 -13.34 3.41 3.92
C ILE A 86 -12.19 2.40 4.09
N LEU A 87 -11.05 2.85 4.65
CA LEU A 87 -9.91 1.97 4.96
C LEU A 87 -10.31 0.83 5.92
N PHE A 88 -11.04 1.16 7.00
CA PHE A 88 -11.52 0.15 7.95
C PHE A 88 -12.53 -0.81 7.33
N ARG A 89 -13.46 -0.33 6.48
CA ARG A 89 -14.41 -1.20 5.76
C ARG A 89 -13.70 -2.12 4.78
N MET A 90 -12.75 -1.61 4.01
CA MET A 90 -11.96 -2.45 3.10
C MET A 90 -11.21 -3.53 3.89
N VAL A 91 -10.60 -3.18 5.02
CA VAL A 91 -9.93 -4.16 5.90
C VAL A 91 -10.92 -5.17 6.49
N SER A 92 -12.10 -4.75 6.94
CA SER A 92 -13.13 -5.65 7.49
C SER A 92 -13.72 -6.60 6.44
N GLU A 93 -14.07 -6.11 5.24
CA GLU A 93 -14.60 -6.93 4.14
C GLU A 93 -13.57 -8.00 3.71
N ILE A 94 -12.27 -7.70 3.79
CA ILE A 94 -11.18 -8.67 3.53
C ILE A 94 -11.07 -9.71 4.65
N VAL A 95 -11.20 -9.31 5.92
CA VAL A 95 -11.14 -10.22 7.08
C VAL A 95 -12.31 -11.21 7.07
N ASP A 96 -13.51 -10.76 6.70
CA ASP A 96 -14.67 -11.64 6.60
C ASP A 96 -14.61 -12.55 5.37
N SER A 97 -14.03 -12.09 4.26
CA SER A 97 -13.78 -12.92 3.07
C SER A 97 -12.70 -14.00 3.27
N SER A 98 -11.89 -13.89 4.33
CA SER A 98 -10.82 -14.85 4.67
C SER A 98 -11.28 -15.96 5.62
N LYS A 99 -12.54 -15.92 6.07
CA LYS A 99 -13.17 -16.92 6.95
C LYS A 99 -14.03 -17.94 6.18
N VAL A 100 -13.97 -17.96 4.85
CA VAL A 100 -14.66 -18.92 3.98
C VAL A 100 -13.66 -19.90 3.40
#